data_AF-A0AAU5WVK6-F1
#
_entry.id   AF-A0AAU5WVK6-F1
#
_cell.length_a   1.000
_cell.length_b   1.000
_cell.length_c   1.000
_cell.angle_alpha   90.00
_cell.angle_beta   90.00
_cell.angle_gamma   90.00
#
_symmetry.space_group_name_H-M   'P 1'
#
loop_
_entity.id
_entity.type
_entity.pdbx_description
1 polymer ?
#
loop_
_entity_poly.entity_id
_entity_poly.type
_entity_poly.pdbx_seq_one_letter_code
_entity_poly.pdbx_strand_id
1 'polypeptide(L)' 'MARLIVWAWAFLVSLILILYVGAPVWFFNDASSTIAGMPPMLFWFVLLPFVVPGLIAALYFYDQRAMRKLARRREKGPNR' A
#
# COMPACT_ATOMS: atom_id res chain seq x y z
N MET A 1 -0.44 19.93 3.80
CA MET A 1 0.52 18.84 4.09
C MET A 1 -0.12 17.73 4.90
N ALA A 2 -0.65 18.01 6.09
CA ALA A 2 -1.40 17.02 6.88
C ALA A 2 -2.47 16.30 6.05
N ARG A 3 -3.27 17.04 5.27
CA ARG A 3 -4.26 16.46 4.33
C ARG A 3 -3.66 15.45 3.34
N LEU A 4 -2.48 15.73 2.76
CA LEU A 4 -1.85 14.88 1.74
C LEU A 4 -1.32 13.58 2.37
N ILE A 5 -0.72 13.69 3.56
CA ILE A 5 -0.26 12.54 4.35
C ILE A 5 -1.46 11.69 4.80
N VAL A 6 -2.52 12.34 5.30
CA VAL A 6 -3.77 11.67 5.71
C VAL A 6 -4.40 10.95 4.52
N TRP A 7 -4.43 11.56 3.33
CA TRP A 7 -4.93 10.90 2.12
C TRP A 7 -4.06 9.72 1.70
N ALA A 8 -2.74 9.84 1.79
CA ALA A 8 -1.82 8.74 1.47
C ALA A 8 -1.98 7.56 2.44
N TRP A 9 -2.19 7.86 3.72
CA TRP A 9 -2.49 6.86 4.75
C TRP A 9 -3.86 6.22 4.56
N ALA A 10 -4.90 7.02 4.32
CA ALA A 10 -6.24 6.53 4.05
C ALA A 10 -6.26 5.63 2.82
N PHE A 11 -5.57 6.03 1.74
CA PHE A 11 -5.41 5.22 0.54
C PHE A 11 -4.71 3.89 0.83
N LEU A 12 -3.62 3.89 1.61
CA LEU A 12 -2.92 2.67 1.99
C LEU A 12 -3.82 1.73 2.80
N VAL A 13 -4.55 2.25 3.78
CA VAL A 13 -5.49 1.46 4.59
C VAL A 13 -6.61 0.89 3.72
N SER A 14 -7.21 1.70 2.83
CA SER A 14 -8.21 1.23 1.88
C SER A 14 -7.67 0.14 0.96
N LEU A 15 -6.45 0.30 0.46
CA LEU A 15 -5.80 -0.70 -0.39
C LEU A 15 -5.57 -2.02 0.36
N ILE A 16 -5.11 -1.96 1.61
CA ILE A 16 -4.95 -3.14 2.47
C ILE A 16 -6.30 -3.82 2.70
N LEU A 17 -7.36 -3.07 3.00
CA LEU A 17 -8.71 -3.61 3.19
C LEU A 17 -9.24 -4.30 1.93
N ILE A 18 -9.03 -3.70 0.75
CA ILE A 18 -9.40 -4.31 -0.53
C ILE A 18 -8.62 -5.61 -0.74
N LEU A 19 -7.32 -5.62 -0.46
CA LEU A 19 -6.49 -6.81 -0.62
C LEU A 19 -6.87 -7.92 0.38
N TYR A 20 -7.25 -7.57 1.61
CA TYR A 20 -7.60 -8.55 2.65
C TYR A 20 -9.04 -9.06 2.56
N VAL A 21 -9.99 -8.22 2.14
CA VAL A 21 -11.43 -8.54 2.19
C VAL A 21 -12.04 -8.56 0.80
N GLY A 22 -11.78 -7.53 -0.01
CA GLY A 22 -12.38 -7.41 -1.35
C GLY A 22 -11.89 -8.50 -2.31
N ALA A 23 -10.57 -8.68 -2.41
CA ALA A 23 -9.97 -9.62 -3.34
C ALA A 23 -10.39 -11.08 -3.06
N PRO A 24 -10.42 -11.57 -1.81
CA PRO A 24 -10.93 -12.91 -1.54
C PRO A 24 -12.40 -13.11 -1.93
N VAL A 25 -13.25 -12.13 -1.64
CA VAL A 25 -14.69 -12.20 -1.95
C VAL A 25 -14.96 -12.14 -3.46
N TRP A 26 -14.15 -11.40 -4.23
CA TRP A 26 -14.36 -11.24 -5.67
C TRP A 26 -13.69 -12.32 -6.51
N PHE A 27 -12.47 -12.75 -6.15
CA PHE A 27 -11.68 -13.65 -6.98
C PHE A 27 -11.68 -15.10 -6.51
N PHE A 28 -11.98 -15.36 -5.23
CA PHE A 28 -11.87 -16.71 -4.65
C PHE A 28 -13.18 -17.25 -4.08
N ASN A 29 -14.30 -16.57 -4.37
CA ASN A 29 -15.66 -17.04 -4.01
C ASN A 29 -16.17 -18.16 -4.94
N ASP A 30 -15.47 -18.46 -6.03
CA ASP A 30 -15.72 -19.65 -6.84
C ASP A 30 -14.78 -20.78 -6.37
N ALA A 31 -15.37 -21.80 -5.74
CA ALA A 31 -14.66 -22.90 -5.08
C ALA A 31 -14.04 -23.94 -6.04
N SER A 32 -14.09 -23.72 -7.36
CA SER A 32 -13.72 -24.74 -8.36
C SER A 32 -12.24 -24.71 -8.77
N SER A 33 -11.56 -23.58 -8.59
CA SER A 33 -10.16 -23.41 -9.01
C SER A 33 -9.17 -23.82 -7.91
N THR A 34 -8.07 -24.46 -8.30
CA THR A 34 -6.90 -24.76 -7.44
C THR A 34 -5.65 -24.13 -8.04
N ILE A 35 -4.81 -23.50 -7.22
CA ILE A 35 -3.53 -22.91 -7.63
C ILE A 35 -2.43 -23.64 -6.86
N ALA A 36 -1.48 -24.26 -7.57
CA ALA A 36 -0.36 -25.01 -6.98
C ALA A 36 -0.78 -26.08 -5.95
N GLY A 37 -1.90 -26.77 -6.20
CA GLY A 37 -2.42 -27.80 -5.30
C GLY A 37 -3.09 -27.27 -4.02
N MET A 38 -3.22 -25.95 -3.89
CA MET A 38 -3.84 -25.28 -2.74
C MET A 38 -5.10 -24.53 -3.18
N PRO A 39 -6.09 -24.34 -2.28
CA PRO A 39 -7.14 -23.36 -2.46
C PRO A 39 -6.51 -21.99 -2.80
N PRO A 40 -6.93 -21.32 -3.90
CA PRO A 40 -6.42 -20.03 -4.33
C PRO A 40 -6.44 -18.97 -3.23
N MET A 41 -7.46 -19.07 -2.37
CA MET A 41 -7.61 -18.25 -1.17
C MET A 41 -6.41 -18.37 -0.21
N LEU A 42 -5.91 -19.59 0.05
CA LEU A 42 -4.77 -19.80 0.93
C LEU A 42 -3.47 -19.26 0.33
N PHE A 43 -3.27 -19.45 -0.98
CA PHE A 43 -2.13 -18.87 -1.68
C PHE A 43 -2.09 -17.34 -1.57
N TRP A 44 -3.25 -16.69 -1.68
CA TRP A 44 -3.38 -15.25 -1.50
C TRP A 44 -2.93 -14.78 -0.11
N PHE A 45 -3.31 -15.51 0.95
CA PHE A 45 -2.88 -15.21 2.31
C PHE A 45 -1.38 -15.46 2.55
N VAL A 46 -0.73 -16.33 1.78
CA VAL A 46 0.73 -16.49 1.81
C VAL A 46 1.44 -15.32 1.12
N LEU A 47 0.82 -14.73 0.09
CA LEU A 47 1.39 -13.61 -0.65
C LEU A 47 1.27 -12.27 0.11
N LEU A 48 0.16 -12.07 0.83
CA LEU A 48 -0.14 -10.83 1.57
C LEU A 48 0.98 -10.35 2.53
N PRO A 49 1.64 -11.22 3.32
CA PRO A 49 2.78 -10.86 4.15
C PRO A 49 3.96 -10.24 3.40
N PHE A 50 4.07 -10.41 2.08
CA PHE A 50 5.10 -9.75 1.26
C PHE A 50 4.57 -8.48 0.60
N VAL A 51 3.33 -8.53 0.10
CA VAL A 51 2.70 -7.39 -0.59
C VAL A 51 2.48 -6.21 0.37
N VAL A 52 1.97 -6.46 1.57
CA VAL A 52 1.64 -5.40 2.53
C VAL A 52 2.89 -4.63 3.01
N PRO A 53 3.98 -5.28 3.46
CA PRO A 53 5.23 -4.56 3.75
C PRO A 53 5.81 -3.85 2.54
N GLY A 54 5.69 -4.41 1.33
CA GLY A 54 6.11 -3.76 0.09
C GLY A 54 5.36 -2.44 -0.16
N LEU A 55 4.04 -2.43 0.04
CA LEU A 55 3.20 -1.24 -0.08
C LEU A 55 3.53 -0.19 0.99
N ILE A 56 3.74 -0.62 2.23
CA ILE A 56 4.15 0.27 3.34
C ILE A 56 5.51 0.90 3.03
N ALA A 57 6.49 0.10 2.56
CA ALA A 57 7.80 0.60 2.19
C ALA A 57 7.73 1.60 1.03
N ALA A 58 6.91 1.32 0.01
CA ALA A 58 6.70 2.24 -1.10
C ALA A 58 6.15 3.59 -0.62
N LEU A 59 5.16 3.58 0.27
CA LEU A 59 4.61 4.81 0.85
C LEU A 59 5.65 5.55 1.70
N TYR A 60 6.41 4.83 2.51
CA TYR A 60 7.48 5.41 3.33
C TYR A 60 8.52 6.15 2.48
N PHE A 61 8.99 5.54 1.39
CA PHE A 61 9.95 6.18 0.49
C PHE A 61 9.36 7.39 -0.24
N TYR A 62 8.06 7.33 -0.60
CA TYR A 62 7.35 8.46 -1.18
C TYR A 62 7.32 9.66 -0.21
N ASP A 63 6.91 9.42 1.03
CA ASP A 63 6.85 10.45 2.08
C ASP A 63 8.24 11.03 2.36
N GLN A 64 9.27 10.18 2.43
CA GLN A 64 10.64 10.63 2.64
C GLN A 64 11.12 11.54 1.51
N ARG A 65 10.81 11.22 0.24
CA ARG A 65 11.13 12.08 -0.91
C ARG A 65 10.37 13.40 -0.86
N ALA A 66 9.09 13.37 -0.50
CA ALA A 66 8.27 14.57 -0.37
C ALA A 66 8.85 15.51 0.70
N MET A 67 9.22 14.98 1.87
CA MET A 67 9.81 15.76 2.96
C MET A 67 11.18 16.35 2.60
N ARG A 68 12.05 15.58 1.93
CA ARG A 68 13.35 16.10 1.44
C ARG A 68 13.18 17.26 0.45
N LYS A 69 12.20 17.18 -0.46
CA LYS A 69 11.91 18.26 -1.43
C LYS A 69 11.47 19.55 -0.72
N LEU A 70 10.74 19.41 0.39
CA LEU A 70 10.26 20.54 1.19
C LEU A 70 11.38 21.17 2.02
N ALA A 71 12.25 20.37 2.65
CA ALA A 71 13.41 20.88 3.38
C ALA A 71 14.29 21.76 2.49
N ARG A 72 14.59 21.30 1.26
CA ARG A 72 15.35 22.06 0.26
C ARG A 72 14.69 23.37 -0.17
N ARG A 73 13.36 23.44 -0.20
CA ARG A 73 12.63 24.69 -0.52
C ARG A 73 12.71 25.70 0.63
N ARG A 74 12.72 25.22 1.88
CA ARG A 74 12.86 26.08 3.07
C ARG A 74 14.24 26.72 3.15
N GLU A 75 15.30 25.99 2.79
CA GLU A 75 16.68 26.50 2.73
C GLU A 75 16.89 27.53 1.62
N LYS A 76 16.11 27.47 0.54
CA LYS A 76 16.14 28.46 -0.56
C LYS A 76 15.20 29.67 -0.34
N GLY A 77 14.67 29.83 0.87
CA GLY A 77 13.79 30.94 1.24
C GLY A 77 14.48 32.32 1.24
N PRO A 78 13.71 33.42 1.28
CA PRO A 78 13.87 34.65 0.49
C PRO A 78 14.94 35.66 0.98
N ASN A 79 16.14 35.22 1.29
CA ASN A 79 17.27 36.11 1.62
C ASN A 79 18.45 35.99 0.63
N ARG A 80 18.16 35.68 -0.63
CA ARG A 80 19.07 35.88 -1.77
C ARG A 80 18.36 36.67 -2.84
#